data_AF-A0A9W9D2V0-F1
#
_entry.id   AF-A0A9W9D2V0-F1
#
_cell.length_a   1.000
_cell.length_b   1.000
_cell.length_c   1.000
_cell.angle_alpha   90.00
_cell.angle_beta   90.00
_cell.angle_gamma   90.00
#
_symmetry.space_group_name_H-M   'P 1'
#
loop_
_entity.id
_entity.type
_entity.pdbx_description
1 polymer ?
#
loop_
_entity_poly.entity_id
_entity_poly.type
_entity_poly.pdbx_seq_one_letter_code
_entity_poly.pdbx_strand_id
1 'polypeptide(L)'
;MSSGNANTELANHGWAAVPRSHSKALEDINKKEYAQLDLDSVKMPDNEVARKVLDYAKTALPERTFNHSMRVWNYGNAIVQTHFPHLAPMLETYFFTCLFHDIGTTPEHMNGTHLSFEYWGAMKARGFLSDHGAPSDQADAVCEAIVRHAELGEIGMITSLGLLIQLTTSFGE
;
A
#
# COMPACT_ATOMS: atom_id res chain seq x y z
N MET A 1 8.94 -19.02 24.43
CA MET A 1 7.83 -19.55 23.60
C MET A 1 6.79 -18.44 23.44
N SER A 2 6.84 -17.66 22.35
CA SER A 2 5.80 -16.66 22.00
C SER A 2 5.52 -16.62 20.49
N SER A 3 5.74 -17.74 19.79
CA SER A 3 5.64 -17.84 18.34
C SER A 3 4.21 -17.81 17.79
N GLY A 4 3.18 -17.74 18.65
CA GLY A 4 1.78 -17.69 18.24
C GLY A 4 1.31 -16.29 17.79
N ASN A 5 1.74 -15.23 18.48
CA ASN A 5 1.28 -13.86 18.19
C ASN A 5 2.06 -13.18 17.06
N ALA A 6 3.34 -13.52 16.89
CA ALA A 6 4.20 -12.88 15.89
C ALA A 6 3.67 -13.06 14.45
N ASN A 7 3.13 -14.24 14.13
CA ASN A 7 2.60 -14.49 12.78
C ASN A 7 1.28 -13.74 12.51
N THR A 8 0.46 -13.50 13.53
CA THR A 8 -0.79 -12.73 13.39
C THR A 8 -0.48 -11.24 13.22
N GLU A 9 0.51 -10.72 13.95
CA GLU A 9 0.97 -9.33 13.81
C GLU A 9 1.60 -9.07 12.43
N LEU A 10 2.36 -10.02 11.88
CA LEU A 10 2.88 -9.94 10.52
C LEU A 10 1.75 -9.90 9.47
N ALA A 11 0.72 -10.73 9.61
CA ALA A 11 -0.41 -10.72 8.70
C ALA A 11 -1.18 -9.37 8.73
N ASN A 12 -1.23 -8.71 9.89
CA ASN A 12 -1.83 -7.38 10.03
C ASN A 12 -1.06 -6.28 9.28
N HIS A 13 0.19 -6.51 8.87
CA HIS A 13 0.93 -5.61 7.99
C HIS A 13 0.95 -6.08 6.52
N GLY A 14 0.21 -7.15 6.20
CA GLY A 14 0.04 -7.65 4.85
C GLY A 14 1.17 -8.55 4.36
N TRP A 15 1.94 -9.16 5.27
CA TRP A 15 3.03 -10.09 4.94
C TRP A 15 2.58 -11.46 4.42
N ALA A 16 1.26 -11.71 4.32
CA ALA A 16 0.76 -12.95 3.75
C ALA A 16 1.23 -13.12 2.30
N ALA A 17 1.84 -14.25 1.99
CA ALA A 17 2.28 -14.56 0.63
C ALA A 17 1.09 -14.92 -0.26
N VAL A 18 0.94 -14.23 -1.39
CA VAL A 18 -0.08 -14.47 -2.41
C VAL A 18 0.56 -14.62 -3.79
N PRO A 19 -0.08 -15.31 -4.75
CA PRO A 19 0.41 -15.36 -6.11
C PRO A 19 0.63 -13.96 -6.68
N ARG A 20 1.77 -13.74 -7.34
CA ARG A 20 2.05 -12.45 -7.99
C ARG A 20 1.17 -12.20 -9.22
N SER A 21 0.83 -13.27 -9.95
CA SER A 21 -0.09 -13.18 -11.10
C SER A 21 -1.47 -12.73 -10.62
N HIS A 22 -1.96 -11.59 -11.13
CA HIS A 22 -3.29 -11.09 -10.81
C HIS A 22 -4.37 -12.10 -11.21
N SER A 23 -4.20 -12.81 -12.32
CA SER A 23 -5.16 -13.81 -12.78
C SER A 23 -5.32 -14.96 -11.78
N LYS A 24 -4.21 -15.45 -11.19
CA LYS A 24 -4.21 -16.51 -10.18
C LYS A 24 -4.69 -15.99 -8.83
N ALA A 25 -4.25 -14.80 -8.43
CA ALA A 25 -4.64 -14.22 -7.15
C ALA A 25 -6.14 -13.89 -7.08
N LEU A 26 -6.78 -13.67 -8.23
CA LEU A 26 -8.20 -13.37 -8.35
C LEU A 26 -9.03 -14.57 -8.87
N GLU A 27 -8.48 -15.79 -8.89
CA GLU A 27 -9.13 -16.95 -9.52
C GLU A 27 -10.45 -17.33 -8.85
N ASP A 28 -10.49 -17.25 -7.52
CA ASP A 28 -11.65 -17.59 -6.69
C ASP A 28 -12.62 -16.41 -6.48
N ILE A 29 -12.30 -15.23 -7.02
CA ILE A 29 -13.16 -14.05 -6.87
C ILE A 29 -14.37 -14.13 -7.80
N ASN A 30 -15.55 -13.89 -7.24
CA ASN A 30 -16.78 -13.76 -8.01
C ASN A 30 -16.75 -12.52 -8.91
N LYS A 31 -16.39 -12.71 -10.17
CA LYS A 31 -16.28 -11.63 -11.18
C LYS A 31 -17.60 -10.91 -11.51
N LYS A 32 -18.73 -11.39 -11.00
CA LYS A 32 -20.05 -10.73 -11.16
C LYS A 32 -20.40 -9.80 -10.00
N GLU A 33 -19.64 -9.86 -8.92
CA GLU A 33 -19.77 -9.00 -7.76
C GLU A 33 -18.75 -7.87 -7.89
N TYR A 34 -19.24 -6.64 -8.02
CA TYR A 34 -18.37 -5.46 -8.14
C TYR A 34 -18.21 -4.81 -6.79
N ALA A 35 -16.97 -4.46 -6.44
CA ALA A 35 -16.69 -3.65 -5.27
C ALA A 35 -17.44 -2.32 -5.34
N GLN A 36 -18.29 -2.06 -4.35
CA GLN A 36 -19.06 -0.82 -4.25
C GLN A 36 -18.23 0.21 -3.48
N LEU A 37 -17.97 1.35 -4.11
CA LEU A 37 -17.30 2.47 -3.45
C LEU A 37 -18.35 3.39 -2.82
N ASP A 38 -18.54 3.26 -1.51
CA ASP A 38 -19.30 4.23 -0.71
C ASP A 38 -18.33 5.16 0.02
N LEU A 39 -18.17 6.37 -0.49
CA LEU A 39 -17.23 7.37 0.04
C LEU A 39 -17.55 7.80 1.48
N ASP A 40 -18.81 7.70 1.92
CA ASP A 40 -19.20 8.04 3.29
C ASP A 40 -18.80 6.93 4.27
N SER A 41 -18.65 5.70 3.77
CA SER A 41 -18.22 4.53 4.56
C SER A 41 -16.70 4.39 4.67
N VAL A 42 -15.93 4.96 3.73
CA VAL A 42 -14.46 4.85 3.71
C VAL A 42 -13.86 5.73 4.79
N LYS A 43 -13.34 5.09 5.84
CA LYS A 43 -12.64 5.77 6.94
C LYS A 43 -11.14 5.65 6.76
N MET A 44 -10.46 6.80 6.68
CA MET A 44 -9.00 6.84 6.78
C MET A 44 -8.56 6.50 8.22
N PRO A 45 -7.39 5.88 8.40
CA PRO A 45 -6.79 5.75 9.73
C PRO A 45 -6.56 7.14 10.35
N ASP A 46 -6.86 7.30 11.64
CA ASP A 46 -6.83 8.59 12.35
C ASP A 46 -5.76 8.67 13.45
N ASN A 47 -4.88 7.67 13.53
CA ASN A 47 -3.77 7.66 14.47
C ASN A 47 -2.73 8.77 14.14
N GLU A 48 -1.80 9.00 15.06
CA GLU A 48 -0.79 10.06 14.93
C GLU A 48 0.10 9.90 13.68
N VAL A 49 0.58 8.69 13.41
CA VAL A 49 1.43 8.40 12.24
C VAL A 49 0.66 8.66 10.95
N ALA A 50 -0.59 8.20 10.86
CA ALA A 50 -1.44 8.39 9.69
C ALA A 50 -1.67 9.86 9.35
N ARG A 51 -1.91 10.70 10.37
CA ARG A 51 -2.03 12.16 10.18
C ARG A 51 -0.74 12.77 9.63
N LYS A 52 0.41 12.38 10.18
CA LYS A 52 1.72 12.88 9.69
C LYS A 52 2.01 12.44 8.27
N VAL A 53 1.69 11.19 7.92
CA VAL A 53 1.83 10.66 6.56
C VAL A 53 0.93 11.43 5.58
N LEU A 54 -0.33 11.65 5.94
CA LEU A 54 -1.28 12.42 5.13
C LEU A 54 -0.81 13.86 4.91
N ASP A 55 -0.39 14.55 5.96
CA ASP A 55 0.10 15.93 5.88
C ASP A 55 1.36 16.03 5.03
N TYR A 56 2.31 15.10 5.21
CA TYR A 56 3.53 15.07 4.41
C TYR A 56 3.23 14.78 2.93
N ALA A 57 2.44 13.76 2.62
CA ALA A 57 2.09 13.41 1.24
C ALA A 57 1.36 14.56 0.54
N LYS A 58 0.41 15.20 1.22
CA LYS A 58 -0.33 16.36 0.70
C LYS A 58 0.56 17.58 0.43
N THR A 59 1.64 17.74 1.20
CA THR A 59 2.59 18.85 1.04
C THR A 59 3.63 18.57 -0.04
N ALA A 60 4.12 17.33 -0.11
CA ALA A 60 5.24 16.94 -0.98
C ALA A 60 4.80 16.58 -2.41
N LEU A 61 3.65 15.92 -2.56
CA LEU A 61 3.19 15.44 -3.87
C LEU A 61 2.53 16.57 -4.67
N PRO A 62 2.74 16.60 -6.00
CA PRO A 62 1.88 17.38 -6.88
C PRO A 62 0.40 16.98 -6.68
N GLU A 63 -0.52 17.95 -6.77
CA GLU A 63 -1.94 17.74 -6.48
C GLU A 63 -2.55 16.55 -7.25
N ARG A 64 -2.20 16.39 -8.54
CA ARG A 64 -2.67 15.26 -9.36
C ARG A 64 -2.21 13.91 -8.81
N THR A 65 -0.97 13.82 -8.34
CA THR A 65 -0.36 12.60 -7.79
C THR A 65 -0.93 12.28 -6.40
N PHE A 66 -1.14 13.30 -5.57
CA PHE A 66 -1.84 13.14 -4.29
C PHE A 66 -3.27 12.61 -4.51
N ASN A 67 -4.02 13.23 -5.44
CA ASN A 67 -5.38 12.78 -5.79
C ASN A 67 -5.39 11.36 -6.38
N HIS A 68 -4.35 10.97 -7.13
CA HIS A 68 -4.18 9.58 -7.57
C HIS A 68 -4.02 8.63 -6.39
N SER A 69 -3.10 8.94 -5.46
CA SER A 69 -2.88 8.16 -4.24
C SER A 69 -4.16 7.99 -3.40
N MET A 70 -4.98 9.03 -3.31
CA MET A 70 -6.29 8.96 -2.64
C MET A 70 -7.30 8.06 -3.37
N ARG A 71 -7.30 8.03 -4.72
CA ARG A 71 -8.13 7.08 -5.48
C ARG A 71 -7.67 5.65 -5.26
N VAL A 72 -6.36 5.40 -5.28
CA VAL A 72 -5.74 4.10 -5.01
C VAL A 72 -6.16 3.59 -3.62
N TRP A 73 -6.14 4.45 -2.59
CA TRP A 73 -6.67 4.14 -1.26
C TRP A 73 -8.15 3.71 -1.31
N ASN A 74 -8.99 4.53 -1.94
CA ASN A 74 -10.43 4.27 -2.03
C ASN A 74 -10.75 2.95 -2.75
N TYR A 75 -10.08 2.68 -3.88
CA TYR A 75 -10.25 1.43 -4.62
C TYR A 75 -9.83 0.23 -3.80
N GLY A 76 -8.67 0.29 -3.14
CA GLY A 76 -8.19 -0.82 -2.32
C GLY A 76 -9.08 -1.09 -1.12
N ASN A 77 -9.60 -0.03 -0.47
CA ASN A 77 -10.55 -0.18 0.62
C ASN A 77 -11.82 -0.92 0.14
N ALA A 78 -12.42 -0.47 -0.97
CA ALA A 78 -13.61 -1.11 -1.54
C ALA A 78 -13.37 -2.59 -1.94
N ILE A 79 -12.21 -2.88 -2.55
CA ILE A 79 -11.78 -4.24 -2.91
C ILE A 79 -11.64 -5.12 -1.66
N VAL A 80 -10.99 -4.60 -0.61
CA VAL A 80 -10.82 -5.34 0.66
C VAL A 80 -12.17 -5.61 1.31
N GLN A 81 -13.06 -4.64 1.42
CA GLN A 81 -14.38 -4.85 2.04
C GLN A 81 -15.22 -5.89 1.30
N THR A 82 -15.13 -5.92 -0.04
CA THR A 82 -15.98 -6.78 -0.88
C THR A 82 -15.37 -8.17 -1.08
N HIS A 83 -14.09 -8.24 -1.43
CA HIS A 83 -13.46 -9.46 -1.94
C HIS A 83 -12.44 -10.07 -0.98
N PHE A 84 -11.84 -9.26 -0.09
CA PHE A 84 -10.79 -9.71 0.82
C PHE A 84 -10.98 -9.20 2.25
N PRO A 85 -12.14 -9.44 2.90
CA PRO A 85 -12.44 -8.85 4.21
C PRO A 85 -11.44 -9.28 5.30
N HIS A 86 -10.80 -10.43 5.13
CA HIS A 86 -9.72 -10.91 6.01
C HIS A 86 -8.45 -10.03 5.97
N LEU A 87 -8.29 -9.18 4.96
CA LEU A 87 -7.18 -8.22 4.84
C LEU A 87 -7.50 -6.86 5.49
N ALA A 88 -8.70 -6.65 6.03
CA ALA A 88 -9.06 -5.40 6.71
C ALA A 88 -8.04 -4.93 7.78
N PRO A 89 -7.38 -5.82 8.57
CA PRO A 89 -6.36 -5.39 9.53
C PRO A 89 -5.16 -4.66 8.91
N MET A 90 -4.85 -4.89 7.63
CA MET A 90 -3.71 -4.26 6.95
C MET A 90 -4.02 -2.89 6.33
N LEU A 91 -5.27 -2.42 6.42
CA LEU A 91 -5.69 -1.18 5.75
C LEU A 91 -4.91 0.05 6.20
N GLU A 92 -4.46 0.12 7.45
CA GLU A 92 -3.59 1.22 7.89
C GLU A 92 -2.24 1.21 7.16
N THR A 93 -1.59 0.04 7.10
CA THR A 93 -0.34 -0.15 6.36
C THR A 93 -0.54 0.16 4.86
N TYR A 94 -1.67 -0.27 4.30
CA TYR A 94 -2.05 0.03 2.93
C TYR A 94 -2.26 1.52 2.68
N PHE A 95 -2.85 2.27 3.61
CA PHE A 95 -2.99 3.72 3.52
C PHE A 95 -1.61 4.41 3.41
N PHE A 96 -0.63 3.97 4.20
CA PHE A 96 0.73 4.49 4.11
C PHE A 96 1.37 4.17 2.77
N THR A 97 1.24 2.93 2.29
CA THR A 97 1.70 2.52 0.96
C THR A 97 1.08 3.38 -0.14
N CYS A 98 -0.24 3.61 -0.11
CA CYS A 98 -0.94 4.43 -1.10
C CYS A 98 -0.37 5.84 -1.17
N LEU A 99 -0.17 6.49 -0.02
CA LEU A 99 0.30 7.87 0.02
C LEU A 99 1.79 8.02 -0.31
N PHE A 100 2.57 6.95 -0.21
CA PHE A 100 4.00 6.97 -0.46
C PHE A 100 4.45 6.32 -1.77
N HIS A 101 3.63 5.51 -2.46
CA HIS A 101 4.12 4.74 -3.61
C HIS A 101 4.76 5.60 -4.71
N ASP A 102 4.22 6.81 -4.91
CA ASP A 102 4.71 7.79 -5.88
C ASP A 102 5.59 8.89 -5.25
N ILE A 103 5.98 8.80 -3.98
CA ILE A 103 6.76 9.87 -3.33
C ILE A 103 8.12 10.11 -4.03
N GLY A 104 8.70 9.05 -4.61
CA GLY A 104 9.92 9.15 -5.40
C GLY A 104 9.80 10.05 -6.63
N THR A 105 8.58 10.33 -7.12
CA THR A 105 8.33 11.12 -8.33
C THR A 105 8.36 12.63 -8.11
N THR A 106 8.43 13.09 -6.85
CA THR A 106 8.45 14.54 -6.56
C THR A 106 9.72 15.20 -7.14
N PRO A 107 9.66 16.49 -7.51
CA PRO A 107 10.84 17.19 -8.04
C PRO A 107 12.05 17.17 -7.09
N GLU A 108 11.81 17.23 -5.78
CA GLU A 108 12.87 17.11 -4.75
C GLU A 108 13.54 15.73 -4.83
N HIS A 109 12.75 14.65 -4.81
CA HIS A 109 13.29 13.30 -4.78
C HIS A 109 13.91 12.87 -6.11
N MET A 110 13.36 13.30 -7.24
CA MET A 110 13.92 13.06 -8.59
C MET A 110 15.31 13.69 -8.77
N ASN A 111 15.58 14.82 -8.12
CA ASN A 111 16.90 15.47 -8.15
C ASN A 111 17.86 14.94 -7.07
N GLY A 112 17.36 14.17 -6.10
CA GLY A 112 18.12 13.71 -4.94
C GLY A 112 18.84 12.38 -5.11
N THR A 113 18.65 11.67 -6.24
CA THR A 113 19.20 10.34 -6.46
C THR A 113 19.36 10.00 -7.95
N HIS A 114 20.10 8.93 -8.23
CA HIS A 114 20.12 8.26 -9.55
C HIS A 114 19.47 6.87 -9.52
N LEU A 115 18.89 6.47 -8.39
CA LEU A 115 18.13 5.22 -8.28
C LEU A 115 16.74 5.38 -8.92
N SER A 116 16.12 4.27 -9.34
CA SER A 116 14.72 4.27 -9.77
C SER A 116 13.81 4.82 -8.65
N PHE A 117 12.74 5.51 -9.05
CA PHE A 117 11.90 6.26 -8.10
C PHE A 117 11.18 5.33 -7.11
N GLU A 118 10.89 4.10 -7.50
CA GLU A 118 10.28 3.07 -6.67
C GLU A 118 11.20 2.72 -5.49
N TYR A 119 12.48 2.49 -5.78
CA TYR A 119 13.48 2.14 -4.76
C TYR A 119 13.75 3.32 -3.82
N TRP A 120 13.97 4.50 -4.38
CA TRP A 120 14.25 5.69 -3.59
C TRP A 120 13.03 6.11 -2.75
N GLY A 121 11.85 6.11 -3.36
CA GLY A 121 10.58 6.38 -2.69
C GLY A 121 10.33 5.42 -1.53
N ALA A 122 10.57 4.12 -1.73
CA ALA A 122 10.47 3.12 -0.68
C ALA A 122 11.42 3.39 0.50
N MET A 123 12.69 3.71 0.21
CA MET A 123 13.66 4.07 1.25
C MET A 123 13.23 5.32 2.03
N LYS A 124 12.67 6.33 1.36
CA LYS A 124 12.14 7.54 2.00
C LYS A 124 10.91 7.26 2.85
N ALA A 125 9.98 6.46 2.35
CA ALA A 125 8.78 6.04 3.08
C ALA A 125 9.15 5.28 4.35
N ARG A 126 10.06 4.31 4.25
CA ARG A 126 10.56 3.52 5.39
C ARG A 126 11.21 4.41 6.45
N GLY A 127 12.09 5.32 6.03
CA GLY A 127 12.74 6.28 6.93
C GLY A 127 11.73 7.16 7.63
N PHE A 128 10.81 7.76 6.88
CA PHE A 128 9.75 8.61 7.44
C PHE A 128 8.91 7.86 8.48
N LEU A 129 8.45 6.64 8.18
CA LEU A 129 7.64 5.85 9.10
C LEU A 129 8.41 5.50 10.39
N SER A 130 9.68 5.14 10.24
CA SER A 130 10.56 4.83 11.39
C SER A 130 10.75 6.04 12.29
N ASP A 131 11.02 7.22 11.71
CA ASP A 131 11.24 8.47 12.45
C ASP A 131 9.99 8.97 13.17
N HIS A 132 8.80 8.54 12.73
CA HIS A 132 7.52 8.95 13.29
C HIS A 132 6.85 7.89 14.17
N GLY A 133 7.54 6.80 14.49
CA GLY A 133 7.10 5.82 15.48
C GLY A 133 6.23 4.68 14.96
N ALA A 134 6.21 4.44 13.64
CA ALA A 134 5.62 3.22 13.11
C ALA A 134 6.45 1.99 13.53
N PRO A 135 5.82 0.82 13.78
CA PRO A 135 6.55 -0.43 13.98
C PRO A 135 7.48 -0.75 12.80
N SER A 136 8.66 -1.32 13.08
CA SER A 136 9.64 -1.68 12.04
C SER A 136 9.03 -2.57 10.97
N ASP A 137 8.28 -3.59 11.37
CA ASP A 137 7.63 -4.52 10.44
C ASP A 137 6.61 -3.85 9.52
N GLN A 138 5.91 -2.81 10.00
CA GLN A 138 4.98 -2.01 9.18
C GLN A 138 5.75 -1.15 8.18
N ALA A 139 6.83 -0.50 8.63
CA ALA A 139 7.70 0.30 7.77
C ALA A 139 8.38 -0.56 6.69
N ASP A 140 8.80 -1.77 7.04
CA ASP A 140 9.38 -2.75 6.12
C ASP A 140 8.33 -3.25 5.12
N ALA A 141 7.09 -3.48 5.54
CA ALA A 141 6.00 -3.89 4.65
C ALA A 141 5.68 -2.81 3.61
N VAL A 142 5.59 -1.55 4.04
CA VAL A 142 5.41 -0.39 3.15
C VAL A 142 6.58 -0.30 2.16
N CYS A 143 7.81 -0.44 2.64
CA CYS A 143 9.00 -0.42 1.80
C CYS A 143 8.94 -1.51 0.71
N GLU A 144 8.74 -2.77 1.09
CA GLU A 144 8.66 -3.91 0.16
C GLU A 144 7.55 -3.71 -0.89
N ALA A 145 6.36 -3.26 -0.46
CA ALA A 145 5.25 -3.03 -1.37
C ALA A 145 5.54 -1.90 -2.37
N ILE A 146 6.15 -0.80 -1.93
CA ILE A 146 6.52 0.33 -2.81
C ILE A 146 7.63 -0.09 -3.78
N VAL A 147 8.66 -0.81 -3.34
CA VAL A 147 9.73 -1.30 -4.24
C VAL A 147 9.15 -2.05 -5.45
N ARG A 148 8.05 -2.78 -5.25
CA ARG A 148 7.49 -3.71 -6.24
C ARG A 148 6.17 -3.26 -6.85
N HIS A 149 5.67 -2.06 -6.53
CA HIS A 149 4.33 -1.63 -6.96
C HIS A 149 4.19 -1.47 -8.49
N ALA A 150 5.28 -1.19 -9.19
CA ALA A 150 5.35 -1.13 -10.65
C ALA A 150 5.89 -2.42 -11.29
N GLU A 151 6.23 -3.44 -10.47
CA GLU A 151 6.83 -4.69 -10.91
C GLU A 151 5.73 -5.73 -11.22
N LEU A 152 5.06 -5.63 -12.36
CA LEU A 152 4.06 -6.63 -12.77
C LEU A 152 4.74 -7.96 -13.16
N GLY A 153 4.10 -9.10 -12.91
CA GLY A 153 4.67 -10.40 -13.28
C GLY A 153 3.76 -11.61 -13.02
N GLU A 154 4.04 -12.72 -13.69
CA GLU A 154 3.16 -13.91 -13.73
C GLU A 154 3.62 -15.08 -12.84
N ILE A 155 4.85 -15.01 -12.30
CA ILE A 155 5.50 -16.11 -11.59
C ILE A 155 5.97 -15.64 -10.22
N GLY A 156 5.88 -16.55 -9.25
CA GLY A 156 6.34 -16.32 -7.87
C GLY A 156 5.26 -15.72 -6.99
N MET A 157 5.70 -15.26 -5.82
CA MET A 157 4.85 -14.73 -4.76
C MET A 157 5.14 -13.24 -4.53
N ILE A 158 4.15 -12.57 -3.95
CA ILE A 158 4.24 -11.20 -3.43
C ILE A 158 3.49 -11.14 -2.09
N THR A 159 3.69 -10.08 -1.32
CA THR A 159 2.89 -9.80 -0.12
C THR A 159 1.45 -9.45 -0.52
N SER A 160 0.46 -9.72 0.35
CA SER A 160 -0.93 -9.32 0.09
C SER A 160 -1.07 -7.79 -0.03
N LEU A 161 -0.24 -7.06 0.72
CA LEU A 161 -0.09 -5.60 0.58
C LEU A 161 0.44 -5.21 -0.82
N GLY A 162 1.49 -5.90 -1.29
CA GLY A 162 2.09 -5.69 -2.61
C GLY A 162 1.14 -6.01 -3.77
N LEU A 163 0.36 -7.09 -3.65
CA LEU A 163 -0.69 -7.41 -4.62
C LEU A 163 -1.76 -6.31 -4.66
N LEU A 164 -2.25 -5.87 -3.49
CA LEU A 164 -3.32 -4.87 -3.44
C LEU A 164 -2.87 -3.54 -4.04
N ILE A 165 -1.65 -3.08 -3.75
CA ILE A 165 -1.13 -1.86 -4.37
C ILE A 165 -1.00 -2.01 -5.89
N GLN A 166 -0.49 -3.14 -6.39
CA GLN A 166 -0.40 -3.38 -7.84
C GLN A 166 -1.77 -3.37 -8.54
N LEU A 167 -2.77 -4.02 -7.95
CA LEU A 167 -4.12 -4.06 -8.51
C LEU A 167 -4.66 -2.62 -8.65
N THR A 168 -4.55 -1.84 -7.58
CA THR A 168 -5.16 -0.51 -7.47
C THR A 168 -4.43 0.59 -8.22
N THR A 169 -3.12 0.49 -8.42
CA THR A 169 -2.37 1.39 -9.29
C THR A 169 -2.61 1.08 -10.78
N SER A 170 -2.87 -0.19 -11.12
CA SER A 170 -3.17 -0.62 -12.50
C SER A 170 -4.58 -0.23 -12.98
N PHE A 171 -5.53 0.01 -12.06
CA PHE A 171 -6.91 0.46 -12.41
C PHE A 171 -7.00 1.93 -12.85
N GLY A 172 -5.88 2.64 -12.98
CA GLY A 172 -5.84 4.10 -13.12
C GLY A 172 -5.46 4.69 -14.48
N GLU A 173 -5.23 3.86 -15.51
CA GLU A 173 -4.97 4.30 -16.90
C GLU A 173 -6.19 4.16 -17.82
#